data_AF-A0AAN4W248-F1
#
_entry.id   AF-A0AAN4W248-F1
#
_cell.length_a   1.000
_cell.length_b   1.000
_cell.length_c   1.000
_cell.angle_alpha   90.00
_cell.angle_beta   90.00
_cell.angle_gamma   90.00
#
_symmetry.space_group_name_H-M   'P 1'
#
loop_
_entity.id
_entity.type
_entity.pdbx_description
1 polymer ?
#
loop_
_entity_poly.entity_id
_entity_poly.type
_entity_poly.pdbx_seq_one_letter_code
_entity_poly.pdbx_strand_id
1 'polypeptide(L)'
;MIVRSNKVLIIGFLVLVVLLASCKSDDNGNVNIGEVDDFELVAGYYRFEQATALSAFTINVNGRDRTLEVGEQATDYFDHSFVMMLAPCERENTYLHFREDKSLALVCTSGEIRELGTYTVDELNRIVRMNVENPLIYTIVFEELTYTDGDLFARVRAFPMPSVVNTNMSLEELVLANLNQIQQVDLSIEARYFENLP
;
A
#
# COMPACT_ATOMS: atom_id res chain seq x y z
N MET A 1 56.26 1.83 -29.45
CA MET A 1 56.38 0.68 -28.53
C MET A 1 55.70 1.09 -27.24
N ILE A 2 54.43 0.77 -26.94
CA ILE A 2 53.53 -0.29 -27.43
C ILE A 2 53.96 -1.70 -27.00
N VAL A 3 53.16 -2.27 -26.06
CA VAL A 3 52.76 -3.70 -25.90
C VAL A 3 53.87 -4.68 -25.44
N ARG A 4 53.69 -5.59 -24.46
CA ARG A 4 52.57 -6.04 -23.57
C ARG A 4 53.21 -6.62 -22.26
N SER A 5 52.60 -7.30 -21.27
CA SER A 5 51.28 -7.90 -20.92
C SER A 5 51.27 -8.16 -19.37
N ASN A 6 50.33 -8.82 -18.66
CA ASN A 6 49.06 -9.51 -18.97
C ASN A 6 48.14 -9.51 -17.71
N LYS A 7 46.85 -9.20 -17.90
CA LYS A 7 45.64 -9.95 -17.43
C LYS A 7 45.47 -10.45 -15.95
N VAL A 8 44.31 -10.08 -15.38
CA VAL A 8 43.27 -11.00 -14.77
C VAL A 8 43.57 -11.56 -13.34
N LEU A 9 42.63 -11.81 -12.41
CA LEU A 9 41.13 -11.89 -12.38
C LEU A 9 40.56 -11.17 -11.12
N ILE A 10 39.24 -11.01 -11.04
CA ILE A 10 38.44 -10.76 -9.80
C ILE A 10 38.05 -12.14 -9.18
N ILE A 11 37.29 -12.17 -8.08
CA ILE A 11 36.77 -13.36 -7.33
C ILE A 11 37.77 -13.90 -6.28
N GLY A 12 37.40 -14.11 -5.03
CA GLY A 12 36.13 -13.72 -4.38
C GLY A 12 35.94 -14.22 -2.94
N PHE A 13 35.05 -13.52 -2.23
CA PHE A 13 33.96 -14.04 -1.37
C PHE A 13 34.24 -15.07 -0.24
N LEU A 14 33.91 -14.61 0.98
CA LEU A 14 33.06 -15.30 1.99
C LEU A 14 33.69 -16.24 3.05
N VAL A 15 32.91 -16.44 4.12
CA VAL A 15 32.99 -17.42 5.23
C VAL A 15 34.04 -17.05 6.31
N LEU A 16 33.68 -16.31 7.37
CA LEU A 16 32.86 -16.65 8.58
C LEU A 16 33.71 -17.27 9.71
N VAL A 17 33.17 -17.28 10.94
CA VAL A 17 33.76 -17.84 12.18
C VAL A 17 34.86 -16.94 12.76
N VAL A 18 34.55 -15.93 13.59
CA VAL A 18 34.03 -16.01 14.98
C VAL A 18 34.88 -16.91 15.86
N LEU A 19 35.72 -16.34 16.74
CA LEU A 19 36.08 -16.93 18.05
C LEU A 19 36.85 -15.92 18.94
N LEU A 20 36.13 -15.38 19.93
CA LEU A 20 36.58 -15.03 21.29
C LEU A 20 37.97 -14.38 21.51
N ALA A 21 37.97 -13.04 21.56
CA ALA A 21 38.76 -12.25 22.51
C ALA A 21 37.90 -11.04 22.91
N SER A 22 37.01 -11.12 23.91
CA SER A 22 37.27 -11.46 25.32
C SER A 22 38.26 -10.50 25.99
N CYS A 23 37.94 -9.20 25.93
CA CYS A 23 38.21 -8.29 27.04
C CYS A 23 36.93 -8.19 27.89
N LYS A 24 37.09 -8.05 29.22
CA LYS A 24 36.04 -8.27 30.22
C LYS A 24 36.01 -7.12 31.21
N SER A 25 34.83 -6.51 31.38
CA SER A 25 34.53 -5.42 32.34
C SER A 25 35.30 -4.11 32.04
N ASP A 26 34.79 -2.92 32.32
CA ASP A 26 33.73 -2.53 33.29
C ASP A 26 32.53 -1.80 32.67
N ASP A 27 31.43 -1.79 33.44
CA ASP A 27 30.17 -1.03 33.31
C ASP A 27 29.70 -0.57 31.91
N ASN A 28 28.77 -1.36 31.34
CA ASN A 28 28.01 -1.01 30.16
C ASN A 28 27.13 0.24 30.40
N GLY A 29 27.65 1.41 30.03
CA GLY A 29 26.81 2.52 29.55
C GLY A 29 26.12 2.08 28.26
N ASN A 30 25.00 1.36 28.37
CA ASN A 30 24.28 0.82 27.23
C ASN A 30 23.76 1.99 26.37
N VAL A 31 24.40 2.21 25.24
CA VAL A 31 23.85 3.10 24.21
C VAL A 31 22.58 2.44 23.73
N ASN A 32 21.43 3.01 24.09
CA ASN A 32 20.17 2.65 23.45
C ASN A 32 20.28 3.05 21.98
N ILE A 33 20.69 2.08 21.16
CA ILE A 33 20.35 2.03 19.75
C ILE A 33 18.82 2.09 19.75
N GLY A 34 18.27 3.21 19.29
CA GLY A 34 16.88 3.58 19.55
C GLY A 34 15.94 2.45 19.19
N GLU A 35 14.95 2.21 20.06
CA GLU A 35 13.86 1.29 19.78
C GLU A 35 13.25 1.70 18.44
N VAL A 36 13.31 0.79 17.47
CA VAL A 36 12.51 0.92 16.26
C VAL A 36 11.10 0.63 16.71
N ASP A 37 10.22 1.64 16.71
CA ASP A 37 8.82 1.45 17.12
C ASP A 37 8.24 0.20 16.42
N ASP A 38 7.85 -0.80 17.21
CA ASP A 38 7.25 -2.02 16.68
C ASP A 38 5.93 -1.63 15.99
N PHE A 39 5.84 -1.89 14.69
CA PHE A 39 4.66 -1.54 13.90
C PHE A 39 3.62 -2.66 14.01
N GLU A 40 2.56 -2.41 14.77
CA GLU A 40 1.37 -3.26 14.80
C GLU A 40 0.24 -2.60 13.99
N LEU A 41 -0.34 -3.32 13.01
CA LEU A 41 -1.54 -2.85 12.32
C LEU A 41 -2.77 -3.10 13.20
N VAL A 42 -3.30 -2.03 13.79
CA VAL A 42 -4.48 -2.07 14.67
C VAL A 42 -5.72 -2.52 13.90
N ALA A 43 -6.43 -3.53 14.38
CA ALA A 43 -7.69 -3.98 13.79
C ALA A 43 -8.79 -2.92 13.99
N GLY A 44 -9.69 -2.78 13.01
CA GLY A 44 -10.75 -1.78 12.99
C GLY A 44 -10.98 -1.17 11.61
N TYR A 45 -11.54 0.04 11.58
CA TYR A 45 -12.04 0.70 10.38
C TYR A 45 -11.07 1.78 9.90
N TYR A 46 -10.78 1.81 8.60
CA TYR A 46 -9.89 2.78 7.97
C TYR A 46 -10.61 3.51 6.85
N ARG A 47 -10.60 4.85 6.89
CA ARG A 47 -11.12 5.69 5.81
C ARG A 47 -9.97 6.41 5.12
N PHE A 48 -9.92 6.34 3.80
CA PHE A 48 -8.86 6.97 3.02
C PHE A 48 -9.13 8.47 2.93
N GLU A 49 -8.30 9.28 3.56
CA GLU A 49 -8.42 10.74 3.58
C GLU A 49 -7.73 11.34 2.35
N GLN A 50 -6.50 10.93 2.03
CA GLN A 50 -5.72 11.50 0.93
C GLN A 50 -4.94 10.44 0.13
N ALA A 51 -4.72 10.72 -1.16
CA ALA A 51 -3.77 9.99 -2.00
C ALA A 51 -2.95 11.00 -2.83
N THR A 52 -1.67 10.72 -3.07
CA THR A 52 -0.75 11.58 -3.83
C THR A 52 0.08 10.72 -4.80
N ALA A 53 0.23 11.19 -6.04
CA ALA A 53 0.97 10.48 -7.09
C ALA A 53 2.48 10.49 -6.83
N LEU A 54 3.11 9.31 -6.72
CA LEU A 54 4.57 9.17 -6.65
C LEU A 54 5.19 8.84 -8.03
N SER A 55 4.36 8.37 -8.96
CA SER A 55 4.66 8.24 -10.40
C SER A 55 3.64 9.02 -11.21
N ALA A 56 4.03 9.62 -12.34
CA ALA A 56 3.07 10.23 -13.26
C ALA A 56 2.28 9.14 -14.03
N PHE A 57 0.96 9.32 -14.19
CA PHE A 57 0.06 8.35 -14.83
C PHE A 57 -1.17 9.02 -15.45
N THR A 58 -1.87 8.35 -16.38
CA THR A 58 -2.97 8.96 -17.15
C THR A 58 -4.30 8.24 -16.92
N ILE A 59 -5.36 8.99 -16.72
CA ILE A 59 -6.73 8.50 -16.56
C ILE A 59 -7.62 9.17 -17.61
N ASN A 60 -8.45 8.39 -18.31
CA ASN A 60 -9.50 8.92 -19.18
C ASN A 60 -10.76 9.21 -18.35
N VAL A 61 -11.07 10.48 -18.13
CA VAL A 61 -12.27 10.93 -17.42
C VAL A 61 -13.30 11.43 -18.43
N ASN A 62 -14.46 10.75 -18.50
CA ASN A 62 -15.57 11.08 -19.40
C ASN A 62 -15.13 11.31 -20.87
N GLY A 63 -14.22 10.46 -21.37
CA GLY A 63 -13.70 10.54 -22.73
C GLY A 63 -12.51 11.50 -22.92
N ARG A 64 -11.93 12.04 -21.84
CA ARG A 64 -10.79 12.99 -21.89
C ARG A 64 -9.62 12.51 -21.03
N ASP A 65 -8.43 12.44 -21.60
CA ASP A 65 -7.23 12.05 -20.88
C ASP A 65 -6.73 13.19 -19.97
N ARG A 66 -6.51 12.87 -18.69
CA ARG A 66 -5.77 13.69 -17.71
C ARG A 66 -4.60 12.87 -17.19
N THR A 67 -3.39 13.33 -17.46
CA THR A 67 -2.19 12.87 -16.74
C THR A 67 -2.14 13.52 -15.38
N LEU A 68 -1.98 12.76 -14.30
CA LEU A 68 -1.53 13.27 -13.01
C LEU A 68 0.00 13.28 -13.00
N GLU A 69 0.58 14.39 -12.54
CA GLU A 69 2.03 14.53 -12.37
C GLU A 69 2.47 14.14 -10.95
N VAL A 70 3.77 13.85 -10.78
CA VAL A 70 4.33 13.49 -9.47
C VAL A 70 4.13 14.63 -8.46
N GLY A 71 3.52 14.30 -7.32
CA GLY A 71 3.15 15.26 -6.27
C GLY A 71 1.75 15.88 -6.43
N GLU A 72 1.01 15.61 -7.52
CA GLU A 72 -0.42 15.97 -7.58
C GLU A 72 -1.25 15.03 -6.69
N GLN A 73 -2.32 15.57 -6.09
CA GLN A 73 -3.28 14.77 -5.33
C GLN A 73 -4.05 13.84 -6.27
N ALA A 74 -4.03 12.55 -5.93
CA ALA A 74 -4.80 11.49 -6.58
C ALA A 74 -6.10 11.17 -5.83
N THR A 75 -6.41 11.92 -4.77
CA THR A 75 -7.55 11.75 -3.85
C THR A 75 -8.87 11.44 -4.57
N ASP A 76 -9.30 12.28 -5.51
CA ASP A 76 -10.56 12.14 -6.27
C ASP A 76 -10.61 10.84 -7.10
N TYR A 77 -9.46 10.34 -7.52
CA TYR A 77 -9.35 9.14 -8.35
C TYR A 77 -9.27 7.86 -7.51
N PHE A 78 -8.92 7.98 -6.22
CA PHE A 78 -8.99 6.88 -5.27
C PHE A 78 -10.45 6.39 -5.10
N ASP A 79 -11.43 7.27 -5.21
CA ASP A 79 -12.86 6.94 -5.20
C ASP A 79 -13.25 6.06 -6.40
N HIS A 80 -12.59 6.30 -7.54
CA HIS A 80 -12.74 5.49 -8.72
C HIS A 80 -11.99 4.15 -8.63
N SER A 81 -11.07 3.96 -7.67
CA SER A 81 -10.56 2.63 -7.32
C SER A 81 -11.56 1.82 -6.49
N PHE A 82 -12.37 2.46 -5.63
CA PHE A 82 -13.46 1.80 -4.91
C PHE A 82 -14.56 1.25 -5.82
N VAL A 83 -14.74 1.83 -7.02
CA VAL A 83 -15.56 1.26 -8.10
C VAL A 83 -15.06 -0.14 -8.50
N MET A 84 -13.74 -0.36 -8.58
CA MET A 84 -13.15 -1.68 -8.88
C MET A 84 -13.35 -2.69 -7.74
N MET A 85 -13.60 -2.21 -6.53
CA MET A 85 -14.02 -3.03 -5.37
C MET A 85 -15.54 -3.24 -5.31
N LEU A 86 -16.32 -2.60 -6.20
CA LEU A 86 -17.77 -2.49 -6.14
C LEU A 86 -18.27 -2.04 -4.75
N ALA A 87 -17.68 -0.97 -4.23
CA ALA A 87 -18.17 -0.27 -3.03
C ALA A 87 -19.63 0.18 -3.26
N PRO A 88 -20.58 -0.16 -2.37
CA PRO A 88 -22.00 0.16 -2.57
C PRO A 88 -22.40 1.56 -2.06
N CYS A 89 -21.48 2.31 -1.47
CA CYS A 89 -21.69 3.64 -0.92
C CYS A 89 -20.69 4.68 -1.45
N GLU A 90 -20.99 5.95 -1.21
CA GLU A 90 -20.10 7.10 -1.51
C GLU A 90 -18.85 7.09 -0.60
N ARG A 91 -17.73 7.65 -1.08
CA ARG A 91 -16.43 7.63 -0.37
C ARG A 91 -16.52 8.04 1.09
N GLU A 92 -17.13 9.20 1.39
CA GLU A 92 -17.16 9.76 2.75
C GLU A 92 -17.80 8.81 3.77
N ASN A 93 -18.63 7.88 3.27
CA ASN A 93 -19.36 6.86 4.00
C ASN A 93 -18.74 5.45 3.87
N THR A 94 -17.63 5.28 3.15
CA THR A 94 -16.98 3.99 2.86
C THR A 94 -15.74 3.77 3.73
N TYR A 95 -15.70 2.65 4.46
CA TYR A 95 -14.60 2.26 5.35
C TYR A 95 -14.06 0.89 4.95
N LEU A 96 -12.74 0.72 5.04
CA LEU A 96 -12.05 -0.56 4.91
C LEU A 96 -11.86 -1.16 6.30
N HIS A 97 -12.49 -2.30 6.56
CA HIS A 97 -12.47 -2.99 7.86
C HIS A 97 -11.43 -4.12 7.84
N PHE A 98 -10.35 -3.93 8.60
CA PHE A 98 -9.35 -4.96 8.90
C PHE A 98 -9.77 -5.69 10.19
N ARG A 99 -10.29 -6.91 10.07
CA ARG A 99 -10.79 -7.67 11.24
C ARG A 99 -9.67 -8.39 11.99
N GLU A 100 -9.91 -8.74 13.26
CA GLU A 100 -8.95 -9.51 14.09
C GLU A 100 -8.61 -10.88 13.47
N ASP A 101 -9.60 -11.56 12.89
CA ASP A 101 -9.50 -12.87 12.22
C ASP A 101 -8.74 -12.84 10.88
N LYS A 102 -8.19 -11.67 10.51
CA LYS A 102 -7.48 -11.39 9.26
C LYS A 102 -8.34 -11.43 7.98
N SER A 103 -9.67 -11.41 8.13
CA SER A 103 -10.60 -11.08 7.03
C SER A 103 -10.65 -9.58 6.74
N LEU A 104 -11.10 -9.23 5.53
CA LEU A 104 -11.12 -7.89 4.98
C LEU A 104 -12.48 -7.61 4.33
N ALA A 105 -13.12 -6.49 4.68
CA ALA A 105 -14.39 -6.06 4.08
C ALA A 105 -14.44 -4.55 3.85
N LEU A 106 -15.26 -4.11 2.89
CA LEU A 106 -15.78 -2.75 2.87
C LEU A 106 -17.03 -2.67 3.73
N VAL A 107 -17.18 -1.57 4.46
CA VAL A 107 -18.35 -1.30 5.29
C VAL A 107 -18.80 0.13 5.07
N CYS A 108 -20.10 0.31 4.89
CA CYS A 108 -20.75 1.59 4.74
C CYS A 108 -21.34 2.07 6.08
N THR A 109 -21.42 3.39 6.29
CA THR A 109 -22.16 3.98 7.45
C THR A 109 -23.64 3.58 7.48
N SER A 110 -24.21 3.20 6.33
CA SER A 110 -25.55 2.60 6.21
C SER A 110 -25.68 1.20 6.82
N GLY A 111 -24.57 0.57 7.23
CA GLY A 111 -24.53 -0.82 7.70
C GLY A 111 -24.42 -1.86 6.58
N GLU A 112 -24.29 -1.47 5.31
CA GLU A 112 -23.99 -2.40 4.23
C GLU A 112 -22.53 -2.88 4.29
N ILE A 113 -22.32 -4.19 4.11
CA ILE A 113 -21.00 -4.85 4.23
C ILE A 113 -20.73 -5.65 2.97
N ARG A 114 -19.52 -5.49 2.40
CA ARG A 114 -19.02 -6.29 1.29
C ARG A 114 -17.71 -6.97 1.67
N GLU A 115 -17.75 -8.28 1.84
CA GLU A 115 -16.55 -9.11 2.02
C GLU A 115 -15.64 -8.99 0.79
N LEU A 116 -14.39 -8.55 1.00
CA LEU A 116 -13.37 -8.40 -0.04
C LEU A 116 -12.44 -9.62 -0.11
N GLY A 117 -12.02 -10.16 1.04
CA GLY A 117 -11.03 -11.23 1.11
C GLY A 117 -10.28 -11.25 2.45
N THR A 118 -8.95 -11.22 2.39
CA THR A 118 -8.07 -11.35 3.58
C THR A 118 -6.93 -10.33 3.56
N TYR A 119 -6.21 -10.20 4.69
CA TYR A 119 -4.96 -9.46 4.74
C TYR A 119 -3.88 -10.19 5.55
N THR A 120 -2.62 -9.84 5.31
CA THR A 120 -1.47 -10.28 6.10
C THR A 120 -0.60 -9.08 6.48
N VAL A 121 0.03 -9.15 7.65
CA VAL A 121 0.91 -8.10 8.18
C VAL A 121 2.32 -8.68 8.34
N ASP A 122 3.31 -7.88 8.02
CA ASP A 122 4.73 -8.17 8.10
C ASP A 122 5.37 -7.01 8.86
N GLU A 123 5.24 -7.09 10.18
CA GLU A 123 5.48 -6.02 11.17
C GLU A 123 6.94 -5.55 11.12
N LEU A 124 7.88 -6.51 11.03
CA LEU A 124 9.32 -6.30 10.92
C LEU A 124 9.72 -5.48 9.69
N ASN A 125 9.05 -5.68 8.56
CA ASN A 125 9.32 -4.94 7.32
C ASN A 125 8.38 -3.74 7.12
N ARG A 126 7.40 -3.55 8.02
CA ARG A 126 6.29 -2.59 7.91
C ARG A 126 5.59 -2.70 6.55
N ILE A 127 5.05 -3.90 6.27
CA ILE A 127 4.29 -4.20 5.05
C ILE A 127 2.92 -4.82 5.41
N VAL A 128 1.86 -4.38 4.72
CA VAL A 128 0.52 -4.98 4.78
C VAL A 128 0.10 -5.42 3.39
N ARG A 129 -0.27 -6.69 3.23
CA ARG A 129 -0.69 -7.27 1.95
C ARG A 129 -2.17 -7.63 2.03
N MET A 130 -3.03 -6.85 1.37
CA MET A 130 -4.45 -7.14 1.20
C MET A 130 -4.64 -8.03 -0.03
N ASN A 131 -5.30 -9.17 0.13
CA ASN A 131 -5.74 -10.03 -0.96
C ASN A 131 -7.25 -9.84 -1.12
N VAL A 132 -7.64 -9.15 -2.20
CA VAL A 132 -9.04 -9.02 -2.59
C VAL A 132 -9.37 -10.14 -3.57
N GLU A 133 -10.53 -10.74 -3.42
CA GLU A 133 -11.03 -11.89 -4.16
C GLU A 133 -12.41 -11.62 -4.80
N ASN A 134 -13.08 -10.53 -4.39
CA ASN A 134 -14.42 -10.13 -4.83
C ASN A 134 -14.47 -8.61 -5.11
N PRO A 135 -14.88 -8.14 -6.30
CA PRO A 135 -15.28 -8.93 -7.49
C PRO A 135 -14.11 -9.50 -8.30
N LEU A 136 -12.89 -9.02 -8.06
CA LEU A 136 -11.70 -9.34 -8.83
C LEU A 136 -10.58 -9.79 -7.89
N ILE A 137 -9.75 -10.71 -8.37
CA ILE A 137 -8.62 -11.23 -7.61
C ILE A 137 -7.40 -10.32 -7.85
N TYR A 138 -6.96 -9.62 -6.82
CA TYR A 138 -5.73 -8.80 -6.84
C TYR A 138 -5.15 -8.63 -5.44
N THR A 139 -3.83 -8.43 -5.36
CA THR A 139 -3.14 -8.09 -4.11
C THR A 139 -2.72 -6.63 -4.13
N ILE A 140 -3.08 -5.87 -3.08
CA ILE A 140 -2.53 -4.53 -2.82
C ILE A 140 -1.46 -4.65 -1.73
N VAL A 141 -0.27 -4.09 -1.99
CA VAL A 141 0.87 -4.14 -1.07
C VAL A 141 1.16 -2.73 -0.57
N PHE A 142 0.77 -2.48 0.68
CA PHE A 142 1.14 -1.29 1.43
C PHE A 142 2.53 -1.55 2.03
N GLU A 143 3.44 -0.61 1.84
CA GLU A 143 4.83 -0.64 2.28
C GLU A 143 5.17 0.65 3.02
N GLU A 144 6.32 0.66 3.71
CA GLU A 144 6.86 1.88 4.34
C GLU A 144 5.87 2.48 5.38
N LEU A 145 5.01 1.65 5.99
CA LEU A 145 3.88 2.10 6.83
C LEU A 145 4.33 2.79 8.13
N THR A 146 3.61 3.84 8.52
CA THR A 146 3.78 4.58 9.77
C THR A 146 2.45 5.11 10.30
N TYR A 147 2.22 5.02 11.61
CA TYR A 147 1.13 5.73 12.29
C TYR A 147 1.59 7.09 12.82
N THR A 148 0.73 8.11 12.73
CA THR A 148 0.93 9.41 13.42
C THR A 148 -0.45 9.97 13.77
N ASP A 149 -0.66 10.36 15.03
CA ASP A 149 -1.88 11.02 15.54
C ASP A 149 -3.24 10.32 15.24
N GLY A 150 -3.21 9.01 14.97
CA GLY A 150 -4.39 8.19 14.61
C GLY A 150 -4.57 7.98 13.09
N ASP A 151 -3.72 8.58 12.27
CA ASP A 151 -3.71 8.39 10.82
C ASP A 151 -2.59 7.41 10.41
N LEU A 152 -2.94 6.49 9.51
CA LEU A 152 -2.03 5.52 8.92
C LEU A 152 -1.53 6.06 7.57
N PHE A 153 -0.22 6.29 7.50
CA PHE A 153 0.47 6.68 6.28
C PHE A 153 1.16 5.45 5.68
N ALA A 154 1.08 5.31 4.36
CA ALA A 154 1.66 4.20 3.64
C ALA A 154 2.04 4.58 2.21
N ARG A 155 3.08 3.94 1.68
CA ARG A 155 3.28 3.84 0.25
C ARG A 155 2.51 2.63 -0.28
N VAL A 156 1.88 2.73 -1.43
CA VAL A 156 1.56 1.54 -2.24
C VAL A 156 2.33 1.61 -3.53
N ARG A 157 3.03 0.50 -3.83
CA ARG A 157 3.59 0.27 -5.17
C ARG A 157 2.60 -0.53 -5.98
N ALA A 158 2.44 -0.16 -7.25
CA ALA A 158 1.52 -0.84 -8.17
C ALA A 158 0.04 -0.93 -7.70
N PHE A 159 -0.48 0.12 -7.06
CA PHE A 159 -1.89 0.23 -6.66
C PHE A 159 -2.81 0.10 -7.90
N PRO A 160 -3.89 -0.71 -7.84
CA PRO A 160 -4.77 -0.94 -8.98
C PRO A 160 -5.76 0.21 -9.20
N MET A 161 -5.50 1.04 -10.22
CA MET A 161 -6.40 2.12 -10.63
C MET A 161 -7.17 1.74 -11.91
N PRO A 162 -8.41 2.22 -12.09
CA PRO A 162 -9.03 2.25 -13.41
C PRO A 162 -8.23 3.15 -14.35
N SER A 163 -8.23 2.82 -15.64
CA SER A 163 -7.80 3.73 -16.71
C SER A 163 -8.95 4.58 -17.23
N VAL A 164 -10.20 4.11 -17.10
CA VAL A 164 -11.41 4.78 -17.57
C VAL A 164 -12.33 5.08 -16.42
N VAL A 165 -12.69 6.36 -16.27
CA VAL A 165 -13.69 6.86 -15.33
C VAL A 165 -14.79 7.52 -16.14
N ASN A 166 -16.02 7.02 -16.06
CA ASN A 166 -17.15 7.62 -16.77
C ASN A 166 -18.37 7.69 -15.85
N THR A 167 -18.75 8.90 -15.47
CA THR A 167 -19.87 9.18 -14.55
C THR A 167 -21.25 8.98 -15.19
N ASN A 168 -21.29 8.55 -16.45
CA ASN A 168 -22.51 8.23 -17.20
C ASN A 168 -22.68 6.72 -17.43
N MET A 169 -21.71 5.90 -17.01
CA MET A 169 -21.80 4.44 -16.99
C MET A 169 -22.38 3.97 -15.67
N SER A 170 -23.11 2.86 -15.69
CA SER A 170 -23.44 2.13 -14.47
C SER A 170 -22.17 1.51 -13.84
N LEU A 171 -22.27 1.18 -12.55
CA LEU A 171 -21.18 0.53 -11.80
C LEU A 171 -20.72 -0.79 -12.45
N GLU A 172 -21.66 -1.58 -13.00
CA GLU A 172 -21.37 -2.83 -13.72
C GLU A 172 -20.62 -2.56 -15.04
N GLU A 173 -21.09 -1.60 -15.85
CA GLU A 173 -20.43 -1.21 -17.10
C GLU A 173 -19.02 -0.65 -16.85
N LEU A 174 -18.84 0.14 -15.78
CA LEU A 174 -17.57 0.77 -15.45
C LEU A 174 -16.53 -0.26 -14.96
N VAL A 175 -16.94 -1.29 -14.24
CA VAL A 175 -16.07 -2.45 -13.94
C VAL A 175 -15.77 -3.25 -15.21
N LEU A 176 -16.78 -3.56 -16.03
CA LEU A 176 -16.59 -4.29 -17.31
C LEU A 176 -15.61 -3.60 -18.25
N ALA A 177 -15.64 -2.26 -18.33
CA ALA A 177 -14.70 -1.46 -19.11
C ALA A 177 -13.25 -1.56 -18.60
N ASN A 178 -13.06 -1.57 -17.27
CA ASN A 178 -11.75 -1.58 -16.65
C ASN A 178 -11.16 -2.99 -16.41
N LEU A 179 -11.92 -4.08 -16.57
CA LEU A 179 -11.47 -5.48 -16.37
C LEU A 179 -10.09 -5.80 -16.97
N ASN A 180 -9.80 -5.27 -18.16
CA ASN A 180 -8.56 -5.51 -18.90
C ASN A 180 -7.69 -4.25 -19.01
N GLN A 181 -8.00 -3.21 -18.24
CA GLN A 181 -7.36 -1.89 -18.32
C GLN A 181 -6.99 -1.31 -16.93
N ILE A 182 -6.86 -2.16 -15.91
CA ILE A 182 -6.29 -1.77 -14.62
C ILE A 182 -4.84 -1.34 -14.84
N GLN A 183 -4.53 -0.09 -14.48
CA GLN A 183 -3.15 0.40 -14.44
C GLN A 183 -2.58 0.28 -13.02
N GLN A 184 -1.29 -0.05 -12.94
CA GLN A 184 -0.56 -0.15 -11.69
C GLN A 184 0.26 1.13 -11.47
N VAL A 185 0.03 1.82 -10.36
CA VAL A 185 0.63 3.14 -10.08
C VAL A 185 1.26 3.20 -8.69
N ASP A 186 2.26 4.05 -8.50
CA ASP A 186 2.84 4.30 -7.18
C ASP A 186 2.14 5.50 -6.51
N LEU A 187 1.61 5.27 -5.30
CA LEU A 187 0.90 6.28 -4.51
C LEU A 187 1.48 6.40 -3.09
N SER A 188 1.46 7.62 -2.55
CA SER A 188 1.47 7.86 -1.11
C SER A 188 0.03 8.02 -0.64
N ILE A 189 -0.31 7.41 0.48
CA ILE A 189 -1.68 7.29 0.99
C ILE A 189 -1.74 7.66 2.47
N GLU A 190 -2.82 8.34 2.86
CA GLU A 190 -3.20 8.69 4.23
C GLU A 190 -4.61 8.12 4.50
N ALA A 191 -4.74 7.31 5.56
CA ALA A 191 -6.02 6.72 5.96
C ALA A 191 -6.24 6.82 7.47
N ARG A 192 -7.34 7.44 7.90
CA ARG A 192 -7.68 7.62 9.31
C ARG A 192 -8.21 6.34 9.93
N TYR A 193 -7.70 5.98 11.11
CA TYR A 193 -8.21 4.88 11.92
C TYR A 193 -9.45 5.30 12.73
N PHE A 194 -10.41 4.37 12.84
CA PHE A 194 -11.55 4.44 13.73
C PHE A 194 -11.76 3.09 14.41
N GLU A 195 -11.86 3.09 15.74
CA GLU A 195 -12.17 1.89 16.56
C GLU A 195 -13.57 1.34 16.25
N ASN A 196 -14.52 2.23 15.97
CA ASN A 196 -15.91 1.94 15.67
C ASN A 196 -16.37 2.75 14.45
N LEU A 197 -17.41 2.29 13.75
CA LEU A 197 -18.07 3.08 12.69
C LEU A 197 -18.70 4.36 13.27
N PRO A 198 -18.46 5.54 12.67
CA PRO A 198 -19.08 6.81 13.07
C PRO A 198 -20.60 6.89 12.82
#